data_AF-A0A2X2KBD1-F1
#
_entry.id   AF-A0A2X2KBD1-F1
#
_cell.length_a   1.000
_cell.length_b   1.000
_cell.length_c   1.000
_cell.angle_alpha   90.00
_cell.angle_beta   90.00
_cell.angle_gamma   90.00
#
_symmetry.space_group_name_H-M   'P 1'
#
loop_
_entity.id
_entity.type
_entity.pdbx_description
1 polymer ?
#
loop_
_entity_poly.entity_id
_entity_poly.type
_entity_poly.pdbx_seq_one_letter_code
_entity_poly.pdbx_strand_id
1 'polypeptide(L)'
;MYLMIVSVFDINQVEKTIIGKDWFDGKPCERYINCANPECNKQILVSEENEAKYLGACSYDCAKHERNRYVQANNISGNEWQQRLTNFDDLHQHA
;
A
#
# COMPACT_ATOMS: atom_id res chain seq x y z
N MET A 1 49.04 -14.49 29.13
CA MET A 1 48.18 -13.30 28.94
C MET A 1 47.49 -13.48 27.59
N TYR A 2 46.32 -14.10 27.60
CA TYR A 2 45.59 -14.48 26.38
C TYR A 2 45.00 -13.22 25.72
N LEU A 3 45.45 -12.93 24.49
CA LEU A 3 44.75 -12.05 23.57
C LEU A 3 43.40 -12.72 23.23
N MET A 4 42.31 -12.22 23.82
CA MET A 4 40.97 -12.47 23.28
C MET A 4 40.78 -11.52 22.09
N ILE A 5 41.21 -11.95 20.91
CA ILE A 5 40.72 -11.40 19.65
C ILE A 5 39.29 -11.93 19.51
N VAL A 6 38.31 -11.12 19.88
CA VAL A 6 36.92 -11.36 19.48
C VAL A 6 36.86 -11.02 17.99
N SER A 7 37.17 -11.99 17.13
CA SER A 7 36.85 -11.91 15.71
C SER A 7 35.34 -11.78 15.62
N VAL A 8 34.86 -10.59 15.29
CA VAL A 8 33.47 -10.35 14.92
C VAL A 8 33.21 -11.20 13.68
N PHE A 9 32.70 -12.40 13.90
CA PHE A 9 32.25 -13.29 12.84
C PHE A 9 31.16 -12.55 12.06
N ASP A 10 31.31 -12.44 10.74
CA ASP A 10 30.40 -11.72 9.83
C ASP A 10 28.94 -11.92 10.24
N ILE A 11 28.35 -10.92 10.90
CA ILE A 11 26.95 -10.91 11.27
C ILE A 11 26.17 -10.74 9.97
N ASN A 12 25.68 -11.85 9.45
CA ASN A 12 24.63 -11.97 8.43
C ASN A 12 24.72 -10.96 7.28
N GLN A 13 25.44 -11.33 6.22
CA GLN A 13 25.36 -10.67 4.92
C GLN A 13 24.09 -11.10 4.17
N VAL A 14 22.93 -10.97 4.81
CA VAL A 14 21.64 -11.27 4.17
C VAL A 14 21.22 -10.03 3.40
N GLU A 15 21.34 -10.12 2.08
CA GLU A 15 20.81 -9.12 1.16
C GLU A 15 19.34 -8.82 1.52
N LYS A 16 19.01 -7.55 1.75
CA LYS A 16 17.66 -7.14 2.17
C LYS A 16 16.67 -7.45 1.04
N THR A 17 16.06 -8.61 1.10
CA THR A 17 15.02 -9.00 0.14
C THR A 17 13.72 -8.30 0.54
N ILE A 18 13.14 -7.50 -0.35
CA ILE A 18 11.82 -6.88 -0.12
C ILE A 18 10.78 -8.01 -0.10
N ILE A 19 10.19 -8.28 1.07
CA ILE A 19 9.18 -9.33 1.26
C ILE A 19 7.76 -8.78 1.04
N GLY A 20 7.58 -7.46 1.23
CA GLY A 20 6.30 -6.78 1.11
C GLY A 20 5.76 -6.81 -0.32
N LYS A 21 4.44 -6.93 -0.47
CA LYS A 21 3.75 -6.98 -1.75
C LYS A 21 2.64 -5.94 -1.77
N ASP A 22 2.50 -5.25 -2.88
CA ASP A 22 1.38 -4.35 -3.14
C ASP A 22 0.05 -5.11 -3.03
N TRP A 23 -0.91 -4.49 -2.35
CA TRP A 23 -2.21 -5.04 -2.02
C TRP A 23 -3.03 -5.45 -3.25
N PHE A 24 -2.82 -4.81 -4.40
CA PHE A 24 -3.65 -5.01 -5.59
C PHE A 24 -3.01 -5.92 -6.63
N ASP A 25 -1.72 -5.76 -6.89
CA ASP A 25 -1.03 -6.47 -7.99
C ASP A 25 0.05 -7.44 -7.50
N GLY A 26 0.33 -7.47 -6.20
CA GLY A 26 1.29 -8.38 -5.60
C GLY A 26 2.76 -8.06 -5.92
N LYS A 27 3.07 -6.97 -6.63
CA LYS A 27 4.45 -6.58 -6.92
C LYS A 27 5.19 -6.21 -5.64
N PRO A 28 6.52 -6.41 -5.56
CA PRO A 28 7.30 -5.99 -4.40
C PRO A 28 7.06 -4.51 -4.06
N CYS A 29 6.67 -4.25 -2.82
CA CYS A 29 6.34 -2.91 -2.34
C CYS A 29 6.63 -2.80 -0.83
N GLU A 30 7.17 -1.66 -0.42
CA GLU A 30 7.47 -1.35 0.99
C GLU A 30 6.71 -0.12 1.52
N ARG A 31 6.06 0.64 0.63
CA ARG A 31 5.30 1.83 1.01
C ARG A 31 3.94 1.40 1.56
N TYR A 32 3.66 1.72 2.82
CA TYR A 32 2.34 1.50 3.42
C TYR A 32 1.54 2.79 3.51
N ILE A 33 0.22 2.68 3.37
CA ILE A 33 -0.75 3.74 3.63
C ILE A 33 -1.84 3.24 4.57
N ASN A 34 -2.52 4.17 5.24
CA ASN A 34 -3.82 3.89 5.85
C ASN A 34 -4.89 4.02 4.77
N CYS A 35 -5.83 3.07 4.71
CA CYS A 35 -7.01 3.15 3.86
C CYS A 35 -7.69 4.52 3.99
N ALA A 36 -8.05 5.11 2.87
CA ALA A 36 -8.63 6.45 2.82
C ALA A 36 -10.03 6.56 3.45
N ASN A 37 -10.74 5.45 3.67
CA ASN A 37 -11.96 5.44 4.47
C ASN A 37 -11.61 5.63 5.97
N PRO A 38 -12.08 6.71 6.63
CA PRO A 38 -11.76 7.00 8.02
C PRO A 38 -12.28 5.98 9.03
N GLU A 39 -13.29 5.19 8.68
CA GLU A 39 -13.86 4.15 9.55
C GLU A 39 -13.11 2.82 9.44
N CYS A 40 -12.47 2.57 8.29
CA CYS A 40 -11.70 1.34 8.07
C CYS A 40 -10.28 1.44 8.64
N ASN A 41 -9.53 2.45 8.19
CA ASN A 41 -8.14 2.72 8.61
C ASN A 41 -7.17 1.52 8.52
N LYS A 42 -7.46 0.51 7.69
CA LYS A 42 -6.57 -0.64 7.45
C LYS A 42 -5.24 -0.18 6.87
N GLN A 43 -4.13 -0.74 7.36
CA GLN A 43 -2.81 -0.52 6.79
C GLN A 43 -2.55 -1.52 5.66
N ILE A 44 -2.18 -1.01 4.49
CA ILE A 44 -1.89 -1.81 3.29
C ILE A 44 -0.63 -1.31 2.60
N LEU A 45 0.14 -2.22 2.01
CA LEU A 45 1.27 -1.89 1.14
C LEU A 45 0.72 -1.59 -0.24
N VAL A 46 1.06 -0.44 -0.81
CA VAL A 46 0.49 0.04 -2.08
C VAL A 46 1.55 0.90 -2.76
N SER A 47 1.69 0.83 -4.07
CA SER A 47 2.51 1.76 -4.85
C SER A 47 1.82 3.13 -4.99
N GLU A 48 2.55 4.19 -5.34
CA GLU A 48 1.92 5.49 -5.63
C GLU A 48 0.92 5.39 -6.80
N GLU A 49 1.24 4.56 -7.80
CA GLU A 49 0.37 4.26 -8.93
C GLU A 49 -0.96 3.64 -8.47
N ASN A 50 -0.91 2.57 -7.66
CA ASN A 50 -2.12 1.91 -7.18
C ASN A 50 -2.87 2.75 -6.14
N GLU A 51 -2.20 3.59 -5.35
CA GLU A 51 -2.87 4.53 -4.46
C GLU A 51 -3.70 5.54 -5.27
N ALA A 52 -3.16 6.07 -6.37
CA ALA A 52 -3.91 6.94 -7.26
C ALA A 52 -5.03 6.20 -8.01
N LYS A 53 -4.74 5.00 -8.52
CA LYS A 53 -5.69 4.16 -9.26
C LYS A 53 -6.89 3.74 -8.41
N TYR A 54 -6.65 3.34 -7.16
CA TYR A 54 -7.66 2.81 -6.24
C TYR A 54 -8.03 3.80 -5.12
N LEU A 55 -7.78 5.10 -5.33
CA LEU A 55 -8.27 6.19 -4.48
C LEU A 55 -7.83 6.05 -3.01
N GLY A 56 -6.63 5.53 -2.78
CA GLY A 56 -6.04 5.24 -1.47
C GLY A 56 -6.86 4.28 -0.60
N ALA A 57 -7.82 3.56 -1.16
CA ALA A 57 -8.75 2.73 -0.41
C ALA A 57 -8.43 1.24 -0.59
N CYS A 58 -8.63 0.41 0.44
CA CYS A 58 -8.27 -1.01 0.37
C CYS A 58 -9.27 -1.88 -0.40
N SER A 59 -10.45 -1.34 -0.74
CA SER A 59 -11.56 -2.04 -1.39
C SER A 59 -12.48 -1.06 -2.09
N TYR A 60 -13.35 -1.55 -2.98
CA TYR A 60 -14.36 -0.73 -3.67
C TYR A 60 -15.28 -0.02 -2.67
N ASP A 61 -15.75 -0.74 -1.64
CA ASP A 61 -16.64 -0.19 -0.62
C ASP A 61 -15.99 0.93 0.20
N CYS A 62 -14.67 0.86 0.42
CA CYS A 62 -13.93 1.95 1.04
C CYS A 62 -13.67 3.09 0.05
N ALA A 63 -13.43 2.78 -1.23
CA ALA A 63 -13.16 3.76 -2.26
C ALA A 63 -14.36 4.67 -2.53
N LYS A 64 -15.58 4.12 -2.49
CA LYS A 64 -16.85 4.84 -2.69
C LYS A 64 -17.34 5.62 -1.45
N HIS A 65 -16.64 5.54 -0.33
CA HIS A 65 -17.05 6.21 0.90
C HIS A 65 -17.07 7.74 0.73
N GLU A 66 -18.17 8.39 1.12
CA GLU A 66 -18.35 9.86 0.99
C GLU A 66 -17.23 10.69 1.63
N ARG A 67 -16.64 10.17 2.71
CA ARG A 67 -15.52 10.79 3.44
C ARG A 67 -14.16 10.22 3.05
N ASN A 68 -13.98 9.74 1.82
CA ASN A 68 -12.69 9.23 1.34
C ASN A 68 -11.62 10.36 1.42
N ARG A 69 -10.62 10.17 2.29
CA ARG A 69 -9.57 11.14 2.56
C ARG A 69 -8.68 11.44 1.36
N TYR A 70 -8.46 10.46 0.47
CA TYR A 70 -7.65 10.65 -0.74
C TYR A 70 -8.37 11.54 -1.74
N VAL A 71 -9.67 11.31 -1.95
CA VAL A 71 -10.52 12.13 -2.82
C VAL A 71 -10.54 13.59 -2.34
N GLN A 72 -10.73 13.80 -1.03
CA GLN A 72 -10.74 15.13 -0.43
C GLN A 72 -9.37 15.84 -0.52
N ALA A 73 -8.29 15.14 -0.17
CA ALA A 73 -6.94 15.72 -0.19
C ALA A 73 -6.48 16.12 -1.60
N ASN A 74 -6.90 15.38 -2.63
CA ASN A 74 -6.51 15.62 -4.01
C ASN A 74 -7.55 16.43 -4.81
N ASN A 75 -8.64 16.90 -4.17
CA ASN A 75 -9.73 17.63 -4.82
C ASN A 75 -10.28 16.92 -6.07
N ILE A 76 -10.43 15.59 -6.01
CA ILE A 76 -10.88 14.77 -7.15
C ILE A 76 -12.34 15.11 -7.47
N SER A 77 -12.62 15.37 -8.74
CA SER A 77 -13.99 15.68 -9.18
C SER A 77 -14.92 14.47 -9.05
N GLY A 78 -16.22 14.70 -8.91
CA GLY A 78 -17.20 13.60 -8.83
C GLY A 78 -17.17 12.68 -10.05
N ASN A 79 -16.99 13.23 -11.25
CA ASN A 79 -16.89 12.44 -12.49
C ASN A 79 -15.63 11.55 -12.49
N GLU A 80 -14.47 12.14 -12.16
CA GLU A 80 -13.23 11.39 -12.06
C GLU A 80 -13.26 10.33 -10.96
N TRP A 81 -13.90 10.63 -9.82
CA TRP A 81 -14.10 9.66 -8.75
C TRP A 81 -14.90 8.44 -9.24
N GLN A 82 -16.03 8.68 -9.92
CA GLN A 82 -16.84 7.61 -10.51
C GLN A 82 -16.07 6.81 -11.57
N GLN A 83 -15.28 7.47 -12.42
CA GLN A 83 -14.44 6.80 -13.40
C GLN A 83 -13.40 5.90 -12.72
N ARG A 84 -12.71 6.37 -11.68
CA ARG A 84 -11.69 5.55 -10.99
C ARG A 84 -12.31 4.41 -10.19
N LEU A 85 -13.56 4.51 -9.77
CA LEU A 85 -14.26 3.39 -9.11
C LEU A 85 -14.42 2.17 -10.03
N THR A 86 -14.46 2.35 -11.36
CA THR A 86 -14.53 1.21 -12.30
C THR A 86 -13.22 0.44 -12.38
N ASN A 87 -12.10 1.00 -11.89
CA ASN A 87 -10.81 0.29 -11.87
C ASN A 87 -10.85 -1.00 -11.02
N PHE A 88 -11.82 -1.10 -10.11
CA PHE A 88 -12.01 -2.30 -9.29
C PHE A 88 -12.60 -3.48 -10.07
N ASP A 89 -13.21 -3.24 -11.24
CA ASP A 89 -13.76 -4.30 -12.10
C ASP A 89 -12.65 -5.23 -12.64
N ASP A 90 -11.42 -4.70 -12.76
CA ASP A 90 -10.26 -5.44 -13.22
C ASP A 90 -9.64 -6.37 -12.14
N LEU A 91 -10.02 -6.22 -10.88
CA LEU A 91 -9.44 -6.99 -9.77
C LEU A 91 -10.04 -8.39 -9.69
N HIS A 92 -9.24 -9.39 -10.07
CA HIS A 92 -9.65 -10.80 -10.07
C HIS A 92 -9.66 -11.46 -8.68
N GLN A 93 -9.22 -10.76 -7.64
CA GLN A 93 -9.25 -11.23 -6.25
C GLN A 93 -9.77 -10.12 -5.34
N HIS A 94 -10.77 -10.46 -4.52
CA HIS A 94 -11.48 -9.54 -3.63
C HIS A 94 -10.52 -8.78 -2.70
N ALA A 95 -10.31 -7.50 -3.03
CA ALA A 95 -9.82 -6.46 -2.15
C ALA A 95 -11.01 -5.70 -1.57
#